data_AF-A0A7S2MJA6-F1
#
_entry.id   AF-A0A7S2MJA6-F1
#
_cell.length_a   1.000
_cell.length_b   1.000
_cell.length_c   1.000
_cell.angle_alpha   90.00
_cell.angle_beta   90.00
_cell.angle_gamma   90.00
#
_symmetry.space_group_name_H-M   'P 1'
#
loop_
_entity.id
_entity.type
_entity.pdbx_description
1 polymer ?
#
loop_
_entity_poly.entity_id
_entity_poly.type
_entity_poly.pdbx_seq_one_letter_code
_entity_poly.pdbx_strand_id
1 'polypeptide(L)'
;TEVYRFCFRRGLRMTVTNGAATPDIPMGVAGTFAEGGDCPLMAYLNRAQYLGLAGLWQRICAQDHELPPNRTKEWFFATFCAVDAQRFEADGLDRLDASSDIQAYLNGTVKPYDVVALMTVLPEHEAAFPCTAVHEVRSVRHLLLMKPEHTIDSKLVVNLLRENFSEAVR
;
A
#
# COMPACT_ATOMS: atom_id res chain seq x y z
N THR A 1 17.33 8.11 0.41
CA THR A 1 17.57 9.49 0.91
C THR A 1 18.24 10.40 -0.11
N GLU A 2 19.10 9.89 -1.00
CA GLU A 2 19.80 10.72 -2.01
C GLU A 2 18.88 11.45 -3.00
N VAL A 3 17.83 10.80 -3.49
CA VAL A 3 16.83 11.41 -4.38
C VAL A 3 16.14 12.60 -3.72
N TYR A 4 15.73 12.46 -2.45
CA TYR A 4 15.14 13.55 -1.68
C TYR A 4 16.12 14.72 -1.55
N ARG A 5 17.38 14.44 -1.18
CA ARG A 5 18.44 15.46 -1.08
C ARG A 5 18.68 16.17 -2.42
N PHE A 6 18.66 15.45 -3.54
CA PHE A 6 18.78 16.03 -4.88
C PHE A 6 17.63 17.00 -5.16
N CYS A 7 16.38 16.56 -4.98
CA CYS A 7 15.20 17.39 -5.22
C CYS A 7 15.20 18.65 -4.36
N PHE A 8 15.47 18.54 -3.07
CA PHE A 8 15.55 19.69 -2.17
C PHE A 8 16.66 20.67 -2.58
N ARG A 9 17.85 20.19 -2.95
CA ARG A 9 18.96 21.04 -3.41
C ARG A 9 18.64 21.79 -4.69
N ARG A 10 17.88 21.15 -5.59
CA ARG A 10 17.49 21.70 -6.89
C ARG A 10 16.19 22.49 -6.88
N GLY A 11 15.54 22.62 -5.72
CA GLY A 11 14.23 23.29 -5.61
C GLY A 11 13.12 22.57 -6.36
N LEU A 12 13.24 21.25 -6.52
CA LEU A 12 12.21 20.43 -7.18
C LEU A 12 11.13 20.07 -6.18
N ARG A 13 9.88 20.37 -6.54
CA ARG A 13 8.70 19.92 -5.81
C ARG A 13 8.65 18.40 -5.81
N MET A 14 8.25 17.84 -4.67
CA MET A 14 8.03 16.41 -4.51
C MET A 14 6.64 16.18 -3.94
N THR A 15 6.05 15.06 -4.34
CA THR A 15 4.88 14.48 -3.71
C THR A 15 5.29 13.15 -3.11
N VAL A 16 4.97 12.95 -1.83
CA VAL A 16 5.31 11.73 -1.09
C VAL A 16 4.01 11.09 -0.64
N THR A 17 3.81 9.84 -1.00
CA THR A 17 2.67 9.03 -0.59
C THR A 17 3.11 8.02 0.46
N ASN A 18 2.34 7.88 1.53
CA ASN A 18 2.50 6.76 2.46
C ASN A 18 1.46 5.67 2.17
N GLY A 19 1.79 4.43 2.55
CA GLY A 19 0.89 3.32 2.26
C GLY A 19 -0.47 3.38 2.98
N ALA A 20 -0.57 4.18 4.04
CA ALA A 20 -1.83 4.37 4.75
C ALA A 20 -2.77 5.36 4.05
N ALA A 21 -2.24 6.31 3.29
CA ALA A 21 -3.01 7.25 2.48
C ALA A 21 -3.45 6.65 1.15
N THR A 22 -2.83 5.54 0.75
CA THR A 22 -3.29 4.78 -0.41
C THR A 22 -4.64 4.13 -0.08
N PRO A 23 -5.71 4.46 -0.83
CA PRO A 23 -7.02 3.86 -0.62
C PRO A 23 -6.97 2.36 -0.86
N ASP A 24 -7.78 1.65 -0.08
CA ASP A 24 -8.01 0.24 -0.26
C ASP A 24 -9.01 0.03 -1.40
N ILE A 25 -8.59 -0.68 -2.45
CA ILE A 25 -9.45 -1.04 -3.56
C ILE A 25 -9.97 -2.46 -3.34
N PRO A 26 -11.30 -2.68 -3.34
CA PRO A 26 -11.84 -4.03 -3.29
C PRO A 26 -11.37 -4.84 -4.49
N MET A 27 -10.85 -6.04 -4.26
CA MET A 27 -10.36 -6.89 -5.35
C MET A 27 -11.47 -7.27 -6.35
N GLY A 28 -12.72 -7.35 -5.89
CA GLY A 28 -13.88 -7.58 -6.75
C GLY A 28 -14.03 -6.53 -7.86
N VAL A 29 -13.66 -5.27 -7.59
CA VAL A 29 -13.66 -4.19 -8.61
C VAL A 29 -12.65 -4.50 -9.71
N ALA A 30 -11.43 -4.93 -9.34
CA ALA A 30 -10.43 -5.34 -10.31
C ALA A 30 -10.88 -6.56 -11.13
N GLY A 31 -11.62 -7.49 -10.52
CA GLY A 31 -12.26 -8.63 -11.19
C GLY A 31 -13.27 -8.17 -12.24
N THR A 32 -14.15 -7.22 -11.91
CA THR A 32 -15.14 -6.68 -12.86
C THR A 32 -14.49 -6.05 -14.10
N PHE A 33 -13.38 -5.32 -13.93
CA PHE A 33 -12.64 -4.76 -15.08
C PHE A 33 -11.88 -5.82 -15.88
N ALA A 34 -11.49 -6.94 -15.27
CA ALA A 34 -10.85 -8.06 -15.97
C ALA A 34 -11.88 -8.91 -16.75
N GLU A 35 -13.06 -9.14 -16.18
CA GLU A 35 -14.14 -9.95 -16.77
C GLU A 35 -14.91 -9.18 -17.86
N GLY A 36 -14.94 -7.85 -17.78
CA GLY A 36 -15.65 -6.95 -18.71
C GLY A 36 -15.14 -6.91 -20.16
N GLY A 37 -14.12 -7.68 -20.52
CA GLY A 37 -13.89 -8.13 -21.89
C GLY A 37 -12.86 -7.38 -22.76
N ASP A 38 -12.54 -6.11 -22.50
CA ASP A 38 -11.71 -5.32 -23.45
C ASP A 38 -10.37 -4.80 -22.90
N CYS A 39 -9.86 -5.36 -21.79
CA CYS A 39 -8.55 -4.96 -21.25
C CYS A 39 -7.68 -6.15 -20.84
N PRO A 40 -6.88 -6.73 -21.78
CA PRO A 40 -5.96 -7.82 -21.50
C PRO A 40 -4.97 -7.53 -20.38
N LEU A 41 -4.59 -6.25 -20.22
CA LEU A 41 -3.73 -5.80 -19.11
C LEU A 41 -4.41 -5.99 -17.75
N MET A 42 -5.69 -5.64 -17.62
CA MET A 42 -6.41 -5.82 -16.36
C MET A 42 -6.62 -7.29 -16.03
N ALA A 43 -6.87 -8.14 -17.02
CA ALA A 43 -6.92 -9.59 -16.84
C ALA A 43 -5.56 -10.14 -16.35
N TYR A 44 -4.46 -9.70 -16.95
CA TYR A 44 -3.11 -10.07 -16.50
C TYR A 44 -2.84 -9.61 -15.06
N LEU A 45 -3.13 -8.34 -14.74
CA LEU A 45 -2.89 -7.78 -13.40
C LEU A 45 -3.74 -8.48 -12.33
N ASN A 46 -5.00 -8.76 -12.62
CA ASN A 46 -5.87 -9.52 -11.73
C ASN A 46 -5.31 -10.93 -11.47
N ARG A 47 -4.86 -11.63 -12.52
CA ARG A 47 -4.25 -12.96 -12.40
C ARG A 47 -2.94 -12.92 -11.62
N ALA A 48 -2.07 -11.95 -11.89
CA ALA A 48 -0.80 -11.79 -11.19
C ALA A 48 -1.02 -11.53 -9.69
N GLN A 49 -1.99 -10.68 -9.34
CA GLN A 49 -2.37 -10.41 -7.95
C GLN A 49 -2.87 -11.68 -7.25
N TYR A 50 -3.75 -12.44 -7.89
CA TYR A 50 -4.22 -13.73 -7.36
C TYR A 50 -3.06 -14.70 -7.10
N LEU A 51 -2.19 -14.90 -8.09
CA LEU A 51 -1.06 -15.83 -7.98
C LEU A 51 -0.11 -15.42 -6.85
N GLY A 52 0.13 -14.12 -6.66
CA GLY A 52 0.92 -13.61 -5.54
C GLY A 52 0.29 -13.94 -4.18
N LEU A 53 -1.02 -13.77 -4.04
CA LEU A 53 -1.74 -14.09 -2.80
C LEU A 53 -1.81 -15.60 -2.53
N ALA A 54 -1.98 -16.41 -3.57
CA ALA A 54 -1.93 -17.87 -3.47
C ALA A 54 -0.54 -18.35 -3.03
N GLY A 55 0.52 -17.78 -3.59
CA GLY A 55 1.90 -18.08 -3.17
C GLY A 55 2.16 -17.64 -1.72
N LEU A 56 1.68 -16.47 -1.30
CA LEU A 56 1.78 -16.02 0.08
C LEU A 56 1.03 -16.97 1.04
N TRP A 57 -0.18 -17.39 0.68
CA TRP A 57 -0.96 -18.37 1.45
C TRP A 57 -0.20 -19.69 1.64
N GLN A 58 0.38 -20.23 0.56
CA GLN A 58 1.20 -21.45 0.63
C GLN A 58 2.36 -21.31 1.62
N ARG A 59 3.07 -20.17 1.60
CA ARG A 59 4.18 -19.90 2.54
C ARG A 59 3.71 -19.78 3.99
N ILE A 60 2.56 -19.15 4.23
CA ILE A 60 1.94 -19.07 5.56
C ILE A 60 1.59 -20.47 6.08
N CYS A 61 0.96 -21.30 5.25
CA CYS A 61 0.63 -22.68 5.60
C CYS A 61 1.86 -23.54 5.87
N ALA A 62 2.96 -23.31 5.13
CA ALA A 62 4.24 -23.99 5.33
C ALA A 62 5.01 -23.49 6.56
N GLN A 63 4.51 -22.46 7.26
CA GLN A 63 5.21 -21.80 8.36
C GLN A 63 6.62 -21.35 7.96
N ASP A 64 6.73 -20.76 6.78
CA ASP A 64 8.00 -20.29 6.24
C ASP A 64 8.68 -19.28 7.18
N HIS A 65 9.88 -19.62 7.63
CA HIS A 65 10.68 -18.87 8.60
C HIS A 65 11.18 -17.51 8.07
N GLU A 66 11.11 -17.28 6.76
CA GLU A 66 11.37 -15.96 6.17
C GLU A 66 10.19 -15.00 6.35
N LEU A 67 8.99 -15.50 6.65
CA LEU A 67 7.84 -14.65 6.91
C LEU A 67 7.92 -14.05 8.33
N PRO A 68 7.51 -12.79 8.50
CA PRO A 68 7.36 -12.21 9.83
C PRO A 68 6.43 -13.04 10.71
N PRO A 69 6.70 -13.19 12.03
CA PRO A 69 5.91 -14.06 12.91
C PRO A 69 4.41 -13.74 12.99
N ASN A 70 4.01 -12.52 12.65
CA ASN A 70 2.62 -12.08 12.65
C ASN A 70 1.86 -12.39 11.35
N ARG A 71 2.46 -13.10 10.39
CA ARG A 71 1.79 -13.54 9.15
C ARG A 71 1.14 -14.90 9.36
N THR A 72 0.07 -14.90 10.15
CA THR A 72 -0.75 -16.10 10.42
C THR A 72 -1.85 -16.27 9.38
N LYS A 73 -2.54 -17.43 9.42
CA LYS A 73 -3.75 -17.65 8.62
C LYS A 73 -4.83 -16.61 8.96
N GLU A 74 -5.08 -16.36 10.23
CA GLU A 74 -6.02 -15.34 10.69
C GLU A 74 -5.67 -13.95 10.15
N TRP A 75 -4.38 -13.57 10.17
CA TRP A 75 -3.92 -12.31 9.57
C TRP A 75 -4.21 -12.24 8.06
N PHE A 76 -3.99 -13.33 7.33
CA PHE A 76 -4.26 -13.39 5.90
C PHE A 76 -5.75 -13.15 5.61
N PHE A 77 -6.63 -13.82 6.34
CA PHE A 77 -8.08 -13.70 6.20
C PHE A 77 -8.60 -12.31 6.59
N ALA A 78 -8.06 -11.73 7.67
CA ALA A 78 -8.38 -10.36 8.05
C ALA A 78 -7.96 -9.35 6.96
N THR A 79 -6.78 -9.54 6.36
CA THR A 79 -6.20 -8.57 5.43
C THR A 79 -6.78 -8.68 4.02
N PHE A 80 -6.87 -9.89 3.47
CA PHE A 80 -7.16 -10.12 2.05
C PHE A 80 -8.52 -10.75 1.78
N CYS A 81 -9.22 -11.22 2.81
CA CYS A 81 -10.53 -11.86 2.68
C CYS A 81 -11.66 -11.05 3.32
N ALA A 82 -11.35 -9.96 4.03
CA ALA A 82 -12.29 -9.18 4.82
C ALA A 82 -13.08 -10.04 5.85
N VAL A 83 -12.38 -11.00 6.46
CA VAL A 83 -12.93 -11.89 7.47
C VAL A 83 -12.38 -11.51 8.84
N ASP A 84 -13.26 -11.15 9.77
CA ASP A 84 -12.88 -10.88 11.16
C ASP A 84 -12.58 -12.17 11.95
N ALA A 85 -12.02 -12.02 13.16
CA ALA A 85 -11.65 -13.14 14.01
C ALA A 85 -12.84 -14.05 14.38
N GLN A 86 -14.01 -13.46 14.63
CA GLN A 86 -15.21 -14.23 14.99
C GLN A 86 -15.63 -15.15 13.85
N ARG A 87 -15.66 -14.63 12.62
CA ARG A 87 -16.00 -15.42 11.45
C ARG A 87 -14.90 -16.41 11.06
N PHE A 88 -13.63 -16.05 11.25
CA PHE A 88 -12.51 -16.95 11.06
C PHE A 88 -12.65 -18.22 11.90
N GLU A 89 -13.00 -18.07 13.18
CA GLU A 89 -13.26 -19.18 14.10
C GLU A 89 -14.54 -19.95 13.73
N ALA A 90 -15.64 -19.24 13.50
CA ALA A 90 -16.95 -19.85 13.22
C ALA A 90 -16.95 -20.71 11.94
N ASP A 91 -16.27 -20.23 10.89
CA ASP A 91 -16.17 -20.92 9.61
C ASP A 91 -15.05 -21.99 9.59
N GLY A 92 -14.28 -22.13 10.68
CA GLY A 92 -13.21 -23.13 10.81
C GLY A 92 -12.08 -22.94 9.79
N LEU A 93 -11.75 -21.69 9.46
CA LEU A 93 -10.80 -21.34 8.38
C LEU A 93 -9.36 -21.68 8.74
N ASP A 94 -9.06 -21.94 10.01
CA ASP A 94 -7.78 -22.45 10.49
C ASP A 94 -7.41 -23.81 9.88
N ARG A 95 -8.43 -24.59 9.51
CA ARG A 95 -8.29 -25.95 8.94
C ARG A 95 -7.88 -25.95 7.46
N LEU A 96 -8.01 -24.82 6.78
CA LEU A 96 -7.59 -24.70 5.38
C LEU A 96 -6.07 -24.84 5.26
N ASP A 97 -5.62 -25.48 4.20
CA ASP A 97 -4.20 -25.78 3.97
C ASP A 97 -3.69 -25.18 2.65
N ALA A 98 -2.42 -25.43 2.33
CA ALA A 98 -1.78 -24.92 1.12
C ALA A 98 -2.44 -25.38 -0.19
N SER A 99 -3.25 -26.44 -0.16
CA SER A 99 -3.99 -26.97 -1.32
C SER A 99 -5.39 -26.36 -1.48
N SER A 100 -5.87 -25.65 -0.46
CA SER A 100 -7.19 -25.03 -0.46
C SER A 100 -7.25 -23.88 -1.48
N ASP A 101 -8.30 -23.85 -2.30
CA ASP A 101 -8.52 -22.73 -3.22
C ASP A 101 -8.99 -21.50 -2.45
N ILE A 102 -8.06 -20.57 -2.24
CA ILE A 102 -8.34 -19.33 -1.54
C ILE A 102 -9.17 -18.34 -2.37
N GLN A 103 -9.33 -18.56 -3.69
CA GLN A 103 -9.96 -17.58 -4.60
C GLN A 103 -11.35 -17.19 -4.13
N ALA A 104 -12.13 -18.16 -3.65
CA ALA A 104 -13.49 -17.93 -3.17
C ALA A 104 -13.57 -17.01 -1.93
N TYR A 105 -12.46 -16.87 -1.20
CA TYR A 105 -12.39 -16.05 0.01
C TYR A 105 -11.83 -14.65 -0.25
N LEU A 106 -11.18 -14.43 -1.39
CA LEU A 106 -10.50 -13.18 -1.74
C LEU A 106 -11.49 -12.04 -2.03
N ASN A 107 -12.08 -11.49 -0.98
CA ASN A 107 -13.01 -10.37 -1.01
C ASN A 107 -12.51 -9.15 -0.20
N GLY A 108 -11.25 -9.16 0.21
CA GLY A 108 -10.60 -8.02 0.85
C GLY A 108 -10.16 -6.96 -0.15
N THR A 109 -9.10 -6.27 0.21
CA THR A 109 -8.65 -5.08 -0.52
C THR A 109 -7.17 -5.14 -0.89
N VAL A 110 -6.81 -4.41 -1.95
CA VAL A 110 -5.43 -4.21 -2.39
C VAL A 110 -5.13 -2.73 -2.48
N LYS A 111 -3.87 -2.36 -2.25
CA LYS A 111 -3.41 -0.97 -2.28
C LYS A 111 -2.62 -0.70 -3.56
N PRO A 112 -3.10 0.14 -4.48
CA PRO A 112 -2.42 0.44 -5.74
C PRO A 112 -1.39 1.57 -5.57
N TYR A 113 -0.34 1.34 -4.78
CA TYR A 113 0.61 2.38 -4.36
C TYR A 113 1.17 3.19 -5.54
N ASP A 114 1.65 2.52 -6.59
CA ASP A 114 2.29 3.18 -7.73
C ASP A 114 1.30 3.93 -8.61
N VAL A 115 0.06 3.44 -8.74
CA VAL A 115 -1.00 4.16 -9.46
C VAL A 115 -1.32 5.45 -8.74
N VAL A 116 -1.42 5.42 -7.41
CA VAL A 116 -1.67 6.62 -6.61
C VAL A 116 -0.47 7.57 -6.70
N ALA A 117 0.76 7.07 -6.59
CA ALA A 117 1.96 7.90 -6.79
C ALA A 117 1.95 8.59 -8.16
N LEU A 118 1.60 7.88 -9.24
CA LEU A 118 1.46 8.44 -10.57
C LEU A 118 0.33 9.46 -10.66
N MET A 119 -0.86 9.14 -10.15
CA MET A 119 -2.00 10.07 -10.21
C MET A 119 -1.71 11.37 -9.46
N THR A 120 -0.87 11.32 -8.42
CA THR A 120 -0.50 12.52 -7.66
C THR A 120 0.44 13.49 -8.37
N VAL A 121 0.94 13.15 -9.57
CA VAL A 121 1.67 14.10 -10.40
C VAL A 121 0.80 14.79 -11.45
N LEU A 122 -0.47 14.37 -11.59
CA LEU A 122 -1.39 14.96 -12.56
C LEU A 122 -1.90 16.33 -12.08
N PRO A 123 -2.22 17.26 -13.00
CA PRO A 123 -2.97 18.46 -12.66
C PRO A 123 -4.26 18.09 -11.91
N GLU A 124 -4.65 18.92 -10.93
CA GLU A 124 -5.92 18.75 -10.20
C GLU A 124 -6.06 17.47 -9.37
N HIS A 125 -4.98 16.71 -9.17
CA HIS A 125 -4.97 15.52 -8.29
C HIS A 125 -5.52 15.79 -6.88
N GLU A 126 -5.46 17.03 -6.38
CA GLU A 126 -5.90 17.44 -5.04
C GLU A 126 -7.41 17.21 -4.83
N ALA A 127 -8.21 17.20 -5.90
CA ALA A 127 -9.64 16.89 -5.82
C ALA A 127 -9.90 15.40 -5.56
N ALA A 128 -9.07 14.52 -6.14
CA ALA A 128 -9.19 13.06 -5.99
C ALA A 128 -8.38 12.53 -4.79
N PHE A 129 -7.28 13.19 -4.48
CA PHE A 129 -6.33 12.84 -3.42
C PHE A 129 -5.98 14.10 -2.62
N PRO A 130 -6.86 14.54 -1.72
CA PRO A 130 -6.63 15.76 -0.95
C PRO A 130 -5.33 15.63 -0.15
N CYS A 131 -4.42 16.58 -0.38
CA CYS A 131 -3.16 16.65 0.33
C CYS A 131 -3.46 16.92 1.82
N THR A 132 -2.88 16.11 2.70
CA THR A 132 -3.15 16.19 4.13
C THR A 132 -2.06 16.93 4.90
N ALA A 133 -0.85 17.05 4.34
CA ALA A 133 0.19 17.90 4.89
C ALA A 133 1.05 18.53 3.78
N VAL A 134 1.42 19.79 3.99
CA VAL A 134 2.29 20.55 3.09
C VAL A 134 3.50 21.02 3.87
N HIS A 135 4.69 20.75 3.34
CA HIS A 135 5.93 21.22 3.92
C HIS A 135 6.65 22.15 2.96
N GLU A 136 7.02 23.33 3.45
CA GLU A 136 7.80 24.28 2.66
C GLU A 136 9.28 24.19 3.00
N VAL A 137 10.11 23.98 1.98
CA VAL A 137 11.57 23.99 2.08
C VAL A 137 12.09 24.91 0.99
N ARG A 138 12.83 25.97 1.36
CA ARG A 138 13.38 26.96 0.41
C ARG A 138 12.31 27.54 -0.53
N SER A 139 11.14 27.87 0.01
CA SER A 139 10.00 28.41 -0.75
C SER A 139 9.39 27.45 -1.79
N VAL A 140 9.74 26.17 -1.73
CA VAL A 140 9.12 25.10 -2.52
C VAL A 140 8.19 24.29 -1.62
N ARG A 141 6.92 24.17 -2.03
CA ARG A 141 5.91 23.39 -1.33
C ARG A 141 6.00 21.92 -1.74
N HIS A 142 6.32 21.05 -0.79
CA HIS A 142 6.32 19.60 -0.93
C HIS A 142 5.01 19.06 -0.37
N LEU A 143 4.36 18.15 -1.12
CA LEU A 143 3.09 17.55 -0.72
C LEU A 143 3.31 16.21 -0.05
N LEU A 144 2.66 15.99 1.08
CA LEU A 144 2.61 14.70 1.74
C LEU A 144 1.16 14.21 1.76
N LEU A 145 0.93 13.05 1.14
CA LEU A 145 -0.34 12.34 1.20
C LEU A 145 -0.25 11.29 2.29
N MET A 146 -0.90 11.59 3.40
CA MET A 146 -0.87 10.82 4.66
C MET A 146 -2.27 10.83 5.29
N LYS A 147 -2.73 9.80 6.00
CA LYS A 147 -3.95 9.99 6.81
C LYS A 147 -3.68 10.96 7.97
N PRO A 148 -4.64 11.81 8.43
CA PRO A 148 -4.44 12.73 9.56
C PRO A 148 -3.93 12.07 10.84
N GLU A 149 -4.38 10.85 11.12
CA GLU A 149 -3.95 10.01 12.24
C GLU A 149 -2.54 9.41 12.06
N HIS A 150 -2.04 9.39 10.81
CA HIS A 150 -0.69 8.95 10.45
C HIS A 150 0.20 10.12 10.06
N THR A 151 -0.23 11.36 10.31
CA THR A 151 0.63 12.55 10.23
C THR A 151 1.78 12.29 11.17
N ILE A 152 2.90 11.82 10.61
CA ILE A 152 4.15 11.66 11.33
C ILE A 152 4.36 12.98 12.05
N ASP A 153 4.63 12.94 13.36
CA ASP A 153 4.91 14.14 14.13
C ASP A 153 5.86 14.99 13.29
N SER A 154 5.40 16.20 12.94
CA SER A 154 6.20 17.14 12.15
C SER A 154 7.62 17.27 12.70
N LYS A 155 7.81 17.09 14.02
CA LYS A 155 9.14 17.01 14.66
C LYS A 155 9.94 15.79 14.24
N LEU A 156 9.36 14.61 14.08
CA LEU A 156 10.06 13.39 13.62
C LEU A 156 10.47 13.52 12.14
N VAL A 157 9.59 14.05 11.26
CA VAL A 157 9.96 14.34 9.87
C VAL A 157 11.04 15.43 9.83
N VAL A 158 10.89 16.50 10.61
CA VAL A 158 11.89 17.57 10.72
C VAL A 158 13.21 17.05 11.30
N ASN A 159 13.20 16.10 12.24
CA ASN A 159 14.40 15.49 12.80
C ASN A 159 15.06 14.57 11.80
N LEU A 160 14.32 13.69 11.11
CA LEU A 160 14.83 12.88 10.00
C LEU A 160 15.43 13.76 8.91
N LEU A 161 14.77 14.87 8.56
CA LEU A 161 15.28 15.85 7.63
C LEU A 161 16.56 16.49 8.20
N ARG A 162 16.55 17.07 9.40
CA ARG A 162 17.70 17.75 10.05
C ARG A 162 18.91 16.83 10.22
N GLU A 163 18.73 15.60 10.69
CA GLU A 163 19.76 14.57 10.85
C GLU A 163 20.41 14.21 9.51
N ASN A 164 19.62 14.24 8.43
CA ASN A 164 20.12 14.05 7.07
C ASN A 164 20.67 15.34 6.41
N PHE A 165 20.56 16.49 7.06
CA PHE A 165 20.99 17.81 6.55
C PHE A 165 22.19 18.40 7.32
N SER A 166 22.51 17.95 8.53
CA SER A 166 23.72 18.40 9.26
C SER A 166 25.03 17.96 8.58
N GLU A 167 24.99 16.86 7.82
CA GLU A 167 26.13 16.39 7.02
C GLU A 167 26.25 17.09 5.64
N ALA A 168 25.19 17.75 5.16
CA ALA A 168 25.18 18.38 3.83
C ALA A 168 25.66 19.86 3.85
N VAL A 169 26.11 20.35 5.01
CA VAL A 169 26.61 21.71 5.25
C VAL A 169 28.10 21.71 5.64
N ARG A 170 28.83 20.63 5.34
CA ARG A 170 30.31 20.66 5.26
C ARG A 170 30.75 20.57 3.81
#